data_AF-A0A381W836-F1
#
_entry.id   AF-A0A381W836-F1
#
_cell.length_a   1.000
_cell.length_b   1.000
_cell.length_c   1.000
_cell.angle_alpha   90.00
_cell.angle_beta   90.00
_cell.angle_gamma   90.00
#
_symmetry.space_group_name_H-M   'P 1'
#
loop_
_entity.id
_entity.type
_entity.pdbx_description
1 polymer ?
#
loop_
_entity_poly.entity_id
_entity_poly.type
_entity_poly.pdbx_seq_one_letter_code
_entity_poly.pdbx_strand_id
1 'polypeptide(L)'
;MSAIIHNSFRKYNADNFITSIGTNKVYLMIGKITPWSGISVGEYIEETPSDTAIPIPLDTTIAPSIHHADMIAAKLVPLSSVSHVIKRVNWTTGTEYVEYDHLLDDIIDEDFFVFTTAFRVYKCISNYGGALSTVEPTGVSTDIIETADHYRWKFMFEVPQGEVLKFVTSDWIPVKTLLIDDQTDQWDVQDGAVHGSLVHIDVTDGGTGYKSNVGTALTGTANTITLDSTETTEDYYVGLTVFIREGTGANQIRTITAYDGAQKIATVDSDWTSGQVPNNTSDYSVTPAVSVATTGGTGTGATARVSSVDADNGGVIKKIAMISVGSGYSKATATVDAGGGTGAIITPKISPQGGHGSNPVAELGGAFVMLNARLIGYEGADFPVGPSGQFRKVHLLSNPEAGGSLATATTYNALEMDDGTGQMIYTEFRTPINRASDSTEDIKLVVEF
;
A
#
# COMPACT_ATOMS: atom_id res chain seq x y z
N MET A 1 11.92 29.58 11.51
CA MET A 1 11.54 29.09 10.17
C MET A 1 10.97 27.70 10.36
N SER A 2 9.83 27.36 9.75
CA SER A 2 9.21 26.03 9.84
C SER A 2 9.32 25.35 8.48
N ALA A 3 9.81 24.11 8.44
CA ALA A 3 10.02 23.34 7.20
C ALA A 3 9.92 21.84 7.51
N ILE A 4 9.52 21.05 6.49
CA ILE A 4 9.46 19.59 6.54
C ILE A 4 10.09 19.01 5.28
N ILE A 5 10.59 17.77 5.35
CA ILE A 5 11.02 16.97 4.20
C ILE A 5 9.90 15.99 3.90
N HIS A 6 9.28 16.11 2.73
CA HIS A 6 8.21 15.19 2.33
C HIS A 6 8.76 13.80 2.00
N ASN A 7 7.94 12.76 2.17
CA ASN A 7 8.28 11.41 1.72
C ASN A 7 8.63 11.33 0.22
N SER A 8 8.09 12.24 -0.61
CA SER A 8 8.45 12.33 -2.03
C SER A 8 9.95 12.63 -2.25
N PHE A 9 10.61 13.35 -1.34
CA PHE A 9 12.06 13.58 -1.41
C PHE A 9 12.85 12.29 -1.15
N ARG A 10 12.39 11.49 -0.18
CA ARG A 10 12.97 10.18 0.15
C ARG A 10 12.88 9.23 -1.04
N LYS A 11 11.68 9.12 -1.64
CA LYS A 11 11.46 8.36 -2.87
C LYS A 11 12.34 8.88 -4.03
N TYR A 12 12.45 10.19 -4.21
CA TYR A 12 13.28 10.77 -5.26
C TYR A 12 14.76 10.33 -5.14
N ASN A 13 15.30 10.27 -3.92
CA ASN A 13 16.65 9.77 -3.70
C ASN A 13 16.76 8.25 -3.94
N ALA A 14 15.75 7.46 -3.53
CA ALA A 14 15.68 6.04 -3.83
C ALA A 14 15.66 5.76 -5.36
N ASP A 15 14.85 6.51 -6.13
CA ASP A 15 14.79 6.41 -7.59
C ASP A 15 16.16 6.72 -8.22
N ASN A 16 16.84 7.76 -7.74
CA ASN A 16 18.18 8.13 -8.21
C ASN A 16 19.22 7.05 -7.90
N PHE A 17 19.15 6.44 -6.72
CA PHE A 17 20.04 5.36 -6.34
C PHE A 17 19.85 4.14 -7.26
N ILE A 18 18.62 3.69 -7.50
CA ILE A 18 18.32 2.60 -8.45
C ILE A 18 18.84 2.93 -9.85
N THR A 19 18.58 4.15 -10.33
CA THR A 19 19.07 4.63 -11.64
C THR A 19 20.60 4.59 -11.71
N SER A 20 21.27 4.94 -10.61
CA SER A 20 22.73 4.88 -10.53
C SER A 20 23.28 3.45 -10.61
N ILE A 21 22.58 2.44 -10.06
CA ILE A 21 22.99 1.03 -10.21
C ILE A 21 22.89 0.58 -11.67
N GLY A 22 21.89 1.06 -12.43
CA GLY A 22 21.75 0.75 -13.85
C GLY A 22 22.80 1.44 -14.74
N THR A 23 23.35 2.56 -14.30
CA THR A 23 24.30 3.38 -15.07
C THR A 23 25.76 3.08 -14.72
N ASN A 24 26.05 2.92 -13.43
CA ASN A 24 27.37 2.56 -12.91
C ASN A 24 27.58 1.04 -12.93
N LYS A 25 28.84 0.61 -12.82
CA LYS A 25 29.20 -0.79 -12.62
C LYS A 25 29.39 -1.03 -11.13
N VAL A 26 28.31 -1.42 -10.45
CA VAL A 26 28.33 -1.70 -9.00
C VAL A 26 28.46 -3.20 -8.77
N TYR A 27 29.49 -3.59 -8.03
CA TYR A 27 29.77 -4.97 -7.67
C TYR A 27 29.54 -5.19 -6.19
N LEU A 28 28.98 -6.35 -5.84
CA LEU A 28 29.11 -6.90 -4.50
C LEU A 28 30.48 -7.58 -4.40
N MET A 29 31.36 -7.03 -3.55
CA MET A 29 32.69 -7.57 -3.29
C MET A 29 32.68 -8.32 -1.96
N ILE A 30 33.22 -9.54 -1.96
CA ILE A 30 33.47 -10.32 -0.74
C ILE A 30 34.95 -10.31 -0.39
N GLY A 31 35.26 -10.34 0.90
CA GLY A 31 36.63 -10.26 1.37
C GLY A 31 36.89 -10.94 2.71
N LYS A 32 38.17 -11.00 3.06
CA LYS A 32 38.73 -11.55 4.29
C LYS A 32 38.43 -13.05 4.52
N ILE A 33 39.37 -13.88 4.08
CA ILE A 33 39.31 -15.35 4.28
C ILE A 33 39.71 -15.79 5.69
N THR A 34 40.53 -15.00 6.39
CA THR A 34 41.05 -15.37 7.71
C THR A 34 40.07 -14.96 8.82
N PRO A 35 40.08 -15.66 9.96
CA PRO A 35 39.36 -15.22 11.16
C PRO A 35 39.61 -13.75 11.52
N TRP A 36 38.63 -13.12 12.17
CA TRP A 36 38.89 -11.87 12.88
C TRP A 36 39.91 -12.11 13.98
N SER A 37 40.98 -11.31 14.00
CA SER A 37 42.04 -11.41 14.99
C SER A 37 42.94 -10.18 14.95
N GLY A 38 43.47 -9.79 16.10
CA GLY A 38 44.46 -8.72 16.22
C GLY A 38 43.87 -7.33 15.97
N ILE A 39 44.76 -6.34 15.96
CA ILE A 39 44.44 -4.93 15.74
C ILE A 39 44.65 -4.58 14.27
N SER A 40 43.68 -3.90 13.65
CA SER A 40 43.81 -3.31 12.31
C SER A 40 43.51 -1.81 12.37
N VAL A 41 44.57 -1.01 12.50
CA VAL A 41 44.46 0.45 12.68
C VAL A 41 43.86 1.08 11.43
N GLY A 42 42.78 1.83 11.62
CA GLY A 42 42.05 2.51 10.54
C GLY A 42 40.95 1.68 9.90
N GLU A 43 40.86 0.38 10.23
CA GLU A 43 39.81 -0.52 9.72
C GLU A 43 38.70 -0.75 10.74
N TYR A 44 39.06 -0.96 12.01
CA TYR A 44 38.13 -1.16 13.13
C TYR A 44 38.78 -0.77 14.47
N ILE A 45 37.97 -0.63 15.53
CA ILE A 45 38.42 -0.16 16.85
C ILE A 45 38.85 -1.28 17.79
N GLU A 46 38.38 -2.51 17.58
CA GLU A 46 38.51 -3.62 18.52
C GLU A 46 39.95 -4.13 18.60
N GLU A 47 40.45 -4.35 19.82
CA GLU A 47 41.81 -4.88 20.03
C GLU A 47 41.89 -6.41 19.97
N THR A 48 40.76 -7.08 20.24
CA THR A 48 40.65 -8.55 20.30
C THR A 48 39.39 -9.06 19.58
N PRO A 49 39.18 -8.69 18.30
CA PRO A 49 38.02 -9.15 17.55
C PRO A 49 38.11 -10.67 17.31
N SER A 50 36.96 -11.29 17.08
CA SER A 50 36.87 -12.73 16.77
C SER A 50 35.64 -13.03 15.90
N ASP A 51 35.55 -14.25 15.37
CA ASP A 51 34.38 -14.68 14.57
C ASP A 51 33.07 -14.74 15.38
N THR A 52 33.12 -14.52 16.70
CA THR A 52 31.97 -14.36 17.59
C THR A 52 31.81 -12.95 18.16
N ALA A 53 32.83 -12.11 18.04
CA ALA A 53 32.84 -10.71 18.45
C ALA A 53 33.30 -9.88 17.25
N ILE A 54 32.33 -9.63 16.35
CA ILE A 54 32.58 -8.99 15.07
C ILE A 54 32.96 -7.52 15.30
N PRO A 55 34.07 -7.05 14.72
CA PRO A 55 34.47 -5.67 14.87
C PRO A 55 33.52 -4.69 14.17
N ILE A 56 33.54 -3.43 14.58
CA ILE A 56 32.76 -2.36 13.96
C ILE A 56 33.64 -1.68 12.90
N PRO A 57 33.20 -1.60 11.63
CA PRO A 57 33.98 -0.95 10.58
C PRO A 57 34.14 0.55 10.85
N LEU A 58 35.32 1.08 10.50
CA LEU A 58 35.61 2.51 10.51
C LEU A 58 35.63 3.06 9.08
N ASP A 59 35.11 4.28 8.92
CA ASP A 59 35.28 5.07 7.70
C ASP A 59 36.51 5.96 7.83
N THR A 60 37.64 5.46 7.34
CA THR A 60 38.90 6.21 7.29
C THR A 60 39.46 6.21 5.87
N THR A 61 40.37 7.14 5.58
CA THR A 61 41.00 7.21 4.24
C THR A 61 41.84 5.99 3.88
N ILE A 62 42.25 5.16 4.86
CA ILE A 62 43.02 3.94 4.61
C ILE A 62 42.13 2.69 4.54
N ALA A 63 40.92 2.72 5.10
CA ALA A 63 40.02 1.58 5.15
C ALA A 63 39.72 0.99 3.74
N PRO A 64 39.40 1.79 2.70
CA PRO A 64 39.19 1.25 1.35
C PRO A 64 40.38 0.45 0.83
N SER A 65 41.61 0.95 1.01
CA SER A 65 42.82 0.24 0.57
C SER A 65 43.00 -1.10 1.30
N ILE A 66 42.70 -1.16 2.60
CA ILE A 66 42.73 -2.41 3.38
C ILE A 66 41.67 -3.39 2.87
N HIS A 67 40.48 -2.90 2.56
CA HIS A 67 39.39 -3.75 2.05
C HIS A 67 39.67 -4.28 0.63
N HIS A 68 40.28 -3.48 -0.23
CA HIS A 68 40.74 -3.92 -1.56
C HIS A 68 41.78 -5.04 -1.47
N ALA A 69 42.77 -4.88 -0.58
CA ALA A 69 43.79 -5.90 -0.36
C ALA A 69 43.22 -7.24 0.15
N ASP A 70 42.09 -7.19 0.87
CA ASP A 70 41.40 -8.36 1.41
C ASP A 70 40.36 -8.97 0.45
N MET A 71 40.26 -8.46 -0.78
CA MET A 71 39.31 -8.93 -1.78
C MET A 71 39.51 -10.42 -2.10
N ILE A 72 38.41 -11.14 -2.22
CA ILE A 72 38.36 -12.52 -2.69
C ILE A 72 37.81 -12.56 -4.12
N ALA A 73 36.62 -12.00 -4.28
CA ALA A 73 35.90 -11.96 -5.54
C ALA A 73 34.85 -10.85 -5.53
N ALA A 74 34.41 -10.45 -6.71
CA ALA A 74 33.38 -9.43 -6.90
C ALA A 74 32.36 -9.89 -7.94
N LYS A 75 31.08 -9.60 -7.71
CA LYS A 75 29.97 -9.94 -8.61
C LYS A 75 29.17 -8.71 -8.97
N LEU A 76 28.96 -8.47 -10.26
CA LEU A 76 28.16 -7.35 -10.75
C LEU A 76 26.72 -7.49 -10.24
N VAL A 77 26.17 -6.39 -9.72
CA VAL A 77 24.76 -6.30 -9.32
C VAL A 77 23.95 -5.79 -10.52
N PRO A 78 23.19 -6.63 -11.23
CA PRO A 78 22.36 -6.16 -12.32
C PRO A 78 21.15 -5.37 -11.81
N LEU A 79 20.58 -4.49 -12.64
CA LEU A 79 19.37 -3.75 -12.28
C LEU A 79 18.18 -4.67 -11.95
N SER A 80 18.12 -5.88 -12.53
CA SER A 80 17.11 -6.90 -12.21
C SER A 80 17.28 -7.58 -10.84
N SER A 81 18.31 -7.19 -10.09
CA SER A 81 18.61 -7.56 -8.72
C SER A 81 18.40 -6.40 -7.74
N VAL A 82 17.78 -5.31 -8.19
CA VAL A 82 17.47 -4.14 -7.37
C VAL A 82 15.99 -3.81 -7.50
N SER A 83 15.33 -3.54 -6.37
CA SER A 83 13.92 -3.18 -6.35
C SER A 83 13.62 -2.21 -5.21
N HIS A 84 12.58 -1.38 -5.38
CA HIS A 84 12.00 -0.71 -4.24
C HIS A 84 11.38 -1.77 -3.33
N VAL A 85 11.50 -1.59 -2.03
CA VAL A 85 10.84 -2.43 -1.03
C VAL A 85 10.04 -1.58 -0.05
N ILE A 86 9.02 -2.19 0.51
CA ILE A 86 8.19 -1.63 1.57
C ILE A 86 8.17 -2.60 2.75
N LYS A 87 7.89 -2.08 3.94
CA LYS A 87 7.73 -2.89 5.15
C LYS A 87 6.70 -3.99 4.89
N ARG A 88 7.02 -5.20 5.32
CA ARG A 88 6.11 -6.34 5.22
C ARG A 88 5.14 -6.32 6.39
N VAL A 89 3.86 -6.14 6.09
CA VAL A 89 2.76 -6.25 7.05
C VAL A 89 1.93 -7.47 6.65
N ASN A 90 2.06 -8.60 7.33
CA ASN A 90 1.24 -9.79 6.99
C ASN A 90 -0.20 -9.61 7.50
N TRP A 91 -1.18 -10.03 6.70
CA TRP A 91 -2.55 -10.14 7.21
C TRP A 91 -2.61 -11.22 8.32
N THR A 92 -3.30 -10.92 9.42
CA THR A 92 -3.52 -11.78 10.57
C THR A 92 -4.93 -11.55 11.09
N THR A 93 -5.68 -12.62 11.29
CA THR A 93 -7.03 -12.54 11.88
C THR A 93 -6.99 -11.95 13.29
N GLY A 94 -7.99 -11.13 13.62
CA GLY A 94 -8.08 -10.46 14.92
C GLY A 94 -7.18 -9.24 15.07
N THR A 95 -6.60 -8.73 13.97
CA THR A 95 -5.77 -7.52 13.96
C THR A 95 -6.56 -6.35 13.41
N GLU A 96 -6.41 -5.18 14.04
CA GLU A 96 -6.86 -3.91 13.49
C GLU A 96 -5.82 -3.38 12.50
N TYR A 97 -6.26 -3.00 11.30
CA TYR A 97 -5.43 -2.33 10.32
C TYR A 97 -5.85 -0.87 10.20
N VAL A 98 -4.88 0.03 10.02
CA VAL A 98 -5.15 1.46 9.94
C VAL A 98 -5.91 1.76 8.64
N GLU A 99 -6.99 2.52 8.73
CA GLU A 99 -7.71 3.00 7.55
C GLU A 99 -6.86 4.03 6.79
N TYR A 100 -6.84 3.94 5.46
CA TYR A 100 -6.25 4.99 4.64
C TYR A 100 -6.90 6.36 4.90
N ASP A 101 -6.08 7.33 5.29
CA ASP A 101 -6.50 8.72 5.43
C ASP A 101 -5.50 9.69 4.80
N HIS A 102 -5.94 10.38 3.75
CA HIS A 102 -5.20 11.46 3.08
C HIS A 102 -4.84 12.67 3.96
N LEU A 103 -5.41 12.78 5.16
CA LEU A 103 -5.12 13.85 6.13
C LEU A 103 -4.20 13.39 7.26
N LEU A 104 -3.91 12.09 7.37
CA LEU A 104 -3.04 11.56 8.40
C LEU A 104 -1.58 11.93 8.08
N ASP A 105 -0.89 12.48 9.07
CA ASP A 105 0.52 12.77 9.00
C ASP A 105 1.33 11.47 8.95
N ASP A 106 2.32 11.41 8.06
CA ASP A 106 3.22 10.25 7.90
C ASP A 106 2.53 8.87 7.89
N ILE A 107 1.39 8.76 7.19
CA ILE A 107 0.63 7.49 7.03
C ILE A 107 1.48 6.28 6.61
N ILE A 108 2.64 6.50 6.00
CA ILE A 108 3.56 5.46 5.56
C ILE A 108 4.16 4.65 6.73
N ASP A 109 4.22 5.24 7.93
CA ASP A 109 4.71 4.55 9.12
C ASP A 109 3.63 3.66 9.77
N GLU A 110 2.38 3.77 9.32
CA GLU A 110 1.24 3.02 9.81
C GLU A 110 1.02 1.70 9.05
N ASP A 111 0.37 0.74 9.70
CA ASP A 111 0.02 -0.55 9.10
C ASP A 111 -1.34 -0.45 8.34
N PHE A 112 -1.37 0.36 7.28
CA PHE A 112 -2.57 0.63 6.45
C PHE A 112 -2.68 -0.24 5.18
N PHE A 113 -1.81 -1.24 5.04
CA PHE A 113 -1.87 -2.23 3.97
C PHE A 113 -1.45 -3.60 4.50
N VAL A 114 -1.78 -4.65 3.75
CA VAL A 114 -1.48 -6.03 4.14
C VAL A 114 -0.92 -6.84 2.98
N PHE A 115 -0.06 -7.80 3.32
CA PHE A 115 0.46 -8.84 2.46
C PHE A 115 -0.19 -10.17 2.85
N THR A 116 -0.82 -10.80 1.86
CA THR A 116 -1.62 -12.01 2.06
C THR A 116 -0.83 -13.29 1.81
N THR A 117 -1.40 -14.41 2.22
CA THR A 117 -0.87 -15.76 1.93
C THR A 117 -0.74 -16.06 0.44
N ALA A 118 -1.50 -15.37 -0.41
CA ALA A 118 -1.43 -15.45 -1.88
C ALA A 118 -0.39 -14.50 -2.51
N PHE A 119 0.49 -13.89 -1.70
CA PHE A 119 1.48 -12.90 -2.14
C PHE A 119 0.88 -11.62 -2.76
N ARG A 120 -0.35 -11.27 -2.37
CA ARG A 120 -1.03 -10.05 -2.82
C ARG A 120 -0.98 -8.95 -1.77
N VAL A 121 -0.88 -7.72 -2.25
CA VAL A 121 -0.88 -6.51 -1.42
C VAL A 121 -2.24 -5.80 -1.56
N TYR A 122 -2.87 -5.52 -0.43
CA TYR A 122 -4.12 -4.77 -0.35
C TYR A 122 -3.95 -3.55 0.55
N LYS A 123 -4.46 -2.40 0.10
CA LYS A 123 -4.57 -1.19 0.92
C LYS A 123 -5.90 -1.20 1.68
N CYS A 124 -5.86 -0.89 2.97
CA CYS A 124 -7.05 -0.74 3.81
C CYS A 124 -7.73 0.60 3.48
N ILE A 125 -8.92 0.54 2.88
CA ILE A 125 -9.72 1.73 2.54
C ILE A 125 -10.74 2.05 3.63
N SER A 126 -11.19 1.04 4.36
CA SER A 126 -11.92 1.23 5.61
C SER A 126 -11.73 0.04 6.54
N ASN A 127 -11.55 0.33 7.83
CA ASN A 127 -11.41 -0.66 8.90
C ASN A 127 -12.69 -0.81 9.75
N TYR A 128 -13.82 -0.31 9.22
CA TYR A 128 -15.13 -0.35 9.88
C TYR A 128 -15.13 0.28 11.28
N GLY A 129 -14.51 1.44 11.42
CA GLY A 129 -14.45 2.20 12.67
C GLY A 129 -13.54 1.57 13.72
N GLY A 130 -12.39 1.02 13.29
CA GLY A 130 -11.40 0.38 14.16
C GLY A 130 -11.79 -1.02 14.63
N ALA A 131 -12.61 -1.74 13.87
CA ALA A 131 -12.95 -3.13 14.18
C ALA A 131 -11.74 -4.05 13.97
N LEU A 132 -11.74 -5.26 14.51
CA LEU A 132 -10.71 -6.26 14.21
C LEU A 132 -11.06 -7.00 12.90
N SER A 133 -10.12 -7.08 11.94
CA SER A 133 -10.34 -7.83 10.71
C SER A 133 -10.36 -9.34 11.01
N THR A 134 -11.33 -10.05 10.48
CA THR A 134 -11.50 -11.51 10.65
C THR A 134 -11.51 -12.27 9.32
N VAL A 135 -11.54 -11.55 8.19
CA VAL A 135 -11.56 -12.13 6.86
C VAL A 135 -10.39 -11.58 6.02
N GLU A 136 -9.49 -12.46 5.58
CA GLU A 136 -8.39 -12.07 4.69
C GLU A 136 -8.97 -11.60 3.34
N PRO A 137 -8.55 -10.44 2.80
CA PRO A 137 -9.02 -9.99 1.49
C PRO A 137 -8.58 -10.94 0.38
N THR A 138 -9.47 -11.14 -0.60
CA THR A 138 -9.21 -11.97 -1.78
C THR A 138 -9.73 -11.27 -3.04
N GLY A 139 -9.33 -11.76 -4.22
CA GLY A 139 -9.71 -11.19 -5.52
C GLY A 139 -8.75 -10.09 -6.00
N VAL A 140 -8.83 -9.79 -7.30
CA VAL A 140 -7.92 -8.88 -8.01
C VAL A 140 -8.68 -7.73 -8.69
N SER A 141 -9.91 -7.48 -8.25
CA SER A 141 -10.75 -6.42 -8.83
C SER A 141 -10.06 -5.06 -8.72
N THR A 142 -10.23 -4.24 -9.76
CA THR A 142 -9.84 -2.83 -9.74
C THR A 142 -10.76 -1.98 -8.86
N ASP A 143 -11.92 -2.49 -8.46
CA ASP A 143 -12.83 -1.82 -7.52
C ASP A 143 -12.46 -2.09 -6.05
N ILE A 144 -13.15 -1.42 -5.14
CA ILE A 144 -13.03 -1.67 -3.70
C ILE A 144 -13.78 -2.96 -3.35
N ILE A 145 -13.07 -3.90 -2.72
CA ILE A 145 -13.59 -5.17 -2.26
C ILE A 145 -14.05 -5.01 -0.81
N GLU A 146 -15.30 -5.33 -0.51
CA GLU A 146 -15.80 -5.41 0.86
C GLU A 146 -15.83 -6.87 1.34
N THR A 147 -15.19 -7.15 2.47
CA THR A 147 -15.18 -8.47 3.11
C THR A 147 -16.35 -8.60 4.09
N ALA A 148 -16.65 -9.84 4.53
CA ALA A 148 -17.82 -10.12 5.38
C ALA A 148 -17.73 -9.49 6.79
N ASP A 149 -16.54 -9.05 7.21
CA ASP A 149 -16.29 -8.27 8.43
C ASP A 149 -16.39 -6.76 8.20
N HIS A 150 -16.92 -6.33 7.04
CA HIS A 150 -17.13 -4.94 6.60
C HIS A 150 -15.86 -4.12 6.35
N TYR A 151 -14.68 -4.74 6.44
CA TYR A 151 -13.48 -4.11 5.94
C TYR A 151 -13.59 -3.87 4.43
N ARG A 152 -13.01 -2.77 3.97
CA ARG A 152 -12.95 -2.41 2.56
C ARG A 152 -11.50 -2.34 2.13
N TRP A 153 -11.15 -3.12 1.12
CA TRP A 153 -9.79 -3.30 0.64
C TRP A 153 -9.68 -2.89 -0.83
N LYS A 154 -8.58 -2.24 -1.17
CA LYS A 154 -8.17 -2.01 -2.56
C LYS A 154 -7.03 -2.96 -2.89
N PHE A 155 -7.23 -3.82 -3.89
CA PHE A 155 -6.13 -4.60 -4.46
C PHE A 155 -5.11 -3.65 -5.12
N MET A 156 -3.82 -3.84 -4.80
CA MET A 156 -2.74 -3.01 -5.33
C MET A 156 -1.94 -3.79 -6.39
N PHE A 157 -1.40 -4.95 -6.02
CA PHE A 157 -0.64 -5.83 -6.91
C PHE A 157 -0.42 -7.22 -6.28
N GLU A 158 0.01 -8.17 -7.11
CA GLU A 158 0.53 -9.47 -6.68
C GLU A 158 2.05 -9.50 -6.89
N VAL A 159 2.82 -9.99 -5.92
CA VAL A 159 4.27 -10.15 -6.05
C VAL A 159 4.55 -11.43 -6.87
N PRO A 160 5.16 -11.34 -8.06
CA PRO A 160 5.45 -12.52 -8.86
C PRO A 160 6.38 -13.48 -8.14
N GLN A 161 6.20 -14.80 -8.34
CA GLN A 161 6.97 -15.82 -7.61
C GLN A 161 8.51 -15.67 -7.75
N GLY A 162 8.99 -15.21 -8.90
CA GLY A 162 10.41 -14.92 -9.10
C GLY A 162 10.94 -13.79 -8.21
N GLU A 163 10.11 -12.78 -7.95
CA GLU A 163 10.42 -11.65 -7.06
C GLU A 163 10.29 -12.05 -5.59
N VAL A 164 9.37 -12.96 -5.25
CA VAL A 164 9.24 -13.53 -3.90
C VAL A 164 10.57 -14.13 -3.45
N LEU A 165 11.20 -14.96 -4.28
CA LEU A 165 12.47 -15.61 -3.95
C LEU A 165 13.61 -14.59 -3.77
N LYS A 166 13.59 -13.51 -4.56
CA LYS A 166 14.67 -12.50 -4.57
C LYS A 166 14.53 -11.47 -3.45
N PHE A 167 13.34 -10.92 -3.23
CA PHE A 167 13.17 -9.69 -2.46
C PHE A 167 12.31 -9.85 -1.21
N VAL A 168 11.46 -10.87 -1.12
CA VAL A 168 10.66 -11.06 0.11
C VAL A 168 11.57 -11.56 1.24
N THR A 169 11.41 -10.94 2.42
CA THR A 169 12.07 -11.31 3.68
C THR A 169 11.04 -11.34 4.81
N SER A 170 11.48 -11.49 6.06
CA SER A 170 10.62 -11.29 7.23
C SER A 170 10.04 -9.89 7.29
N ASP A 171 10.80 -8.89 6.84
CA ASP A 171 10.52 -7.48 7.11
C ASP A 171 10.20 -6.66 5.85
N TRP A 172 10.45 -7.21 4.66
CA TRP A 172 10.37 -6.48 3.39
C TRP A 172 9.65 -7.26 2.30
N ILE A 173 8.89 -6.54 1.47
CA ILE A 173 8.32 -7.02 0.21
C ILE A 173 8.65 -6.05 -0.94
N PRO A 174 8.85 -6.52 -2.17
CA PRO A 174 9.11 -5.65 -3.31
C PRO A 174 7.86 -4.88 -3.74
N VAL A 175 8.07 -3.69 -4.28
CA VAL A 175 7.03 -2.88 -4.92
C VAL A 175 7.58 -2.26 -6.19
N LYS A 176 6.76 -2.18 -7.24
CA LYS A 176 7.12 -1.54 -8.51
C LYS A 176 5.92 -0.78 -9.05
N THR A 177 6.18 0.27 -9.83
CA THR A 177 5.16 0.90 -10.68
C THR A 177 5.48 0.50 -12.12
N LEU A 178 4.53 -0.09 -12.81
CA LEU A 178 4.71 -0.54 -14.19
C LEU A 178 4.69 0.67 -15.13
N LEU A 179 5.60 0.69 -16.10
CA LEU A 179 5.69 1.75 -17.11
C LEU A 179 4.95 1.40 -18.41
N ILE A 180 4.67 0.11 -18.62
CA ILE A 180 4.05 -0.45 -19.81
C ILE A 180 3.13 -1.58 -19.35
N ASP A 181 2.01 -1.76 -20.05
CA ASP A 181 1.10 -2.88 -19.90
C ASP A 181 1.82 -4.22 -20.07
N ASP A 182 1.89 -4.99 -18.99
CA ASP A 182 2.40 -6.35 -18.94
C ASP A 182 1.29 -7.41 -18.80
N GLN A 183 0.03 -7.01 -18.99
CA GLN A 183 -1.19 -7.81 -18.86
C GLN A 183 -1.40 -8.40 -17.46
N THR A 184 -0.81 -7.79 -16.43
CA THR A 184 -1.06 -8.17 -15.03
C THR A 184 -2.21 -7.35 -14.44
N ASP A 185 -2.87 -7.89 -13.42
CA ASP A 185 -3.92 -7.16 -12.68
C ASP A 185 -3.39 -5.87 -12.03
N GLN A 186 -2.08 -5.78 -11.77
CA GLN A 186 -1.45 -4.54 -11.31
C GLN A 186 -1.57 -3.43 -12.36
N TRP A 187 -1.37 -3.74 -13.65
CA TRP A 187 -1.51 -2.75 -14.71
C TRP A 187 -2.96 -2.26 -14.81
N ASP A 188 -3.93 -3.17 -14.75
CA ASP A 188 -5.36 -2.81 -14.76
C ASP A 188 -5.73 -1.89 -13.58
N VAL A 189 -5.15 -2.14 -12.40
CA VAL A 189 -5.28 -1.25 -11.23
C VAL A 189 -4.67 0.12 -11.49
N GLN A 190 -3.49 0.19 -12.11
CA GLN A 190 -2.81 1.45 -12.42
C GLN A 190 -3.56 2.28 -13.47
N ASP A 191 -4.05 1.64 -14.54
CA ASP A 191 -4.75 2.30 -15.65
C ASP A 191 -6.16 2.74 -15.24
N GLY A 192 -6.84 1.92 -14.43
CA GLY A 192 -8.16 2.24 -13.88
C GLY A 192 -8.16 3.21 -12.69
N ALA A 193 -6.98 3.68 -12.24
CA ALA A 193 -6.89 4.58 -11.10
C ALA A 193 -7.42 5.98 -11.44
N VAL A 194 -8.27 6.52 -10.56
CA VAL A 194 -8.92 7.81 -10.76
C VAL A 194 -8.39 8.85 -9.77
N HIS A 195 -7.77 9.90 -10.29
CA HIS A 195 -7.25 11.02 -9.50
C HIS A 195 -8.34 11.69 -8.66
N GLY A 196 -8.06 11.86 -7.35
CA GLY A 196 -8.95 12.56 -6.45
C GLY A 196 -10.34 11.93 -6.37
N SER A 197 -10.43 10.60 -6.50
CA SER A 197 -11.67 9.87 -6.34
C SER A 197 -12.10 9.82 -4.88
N LEU A 198 -13.41 9.94 -4.66
CA LEU A 198 -14.02 9.87 -3.35
C LEU A 198 -14.73 8.52 -3.25
N VAL A 199 -13.99 7.51 -2.76
CA VAL A 199 -14.43 6.10 -2.73
C VAL A 199 -14.95 5.67 -1.36
N HIS A 200 -14.69 6.47 -0.33
CA HIS A 200 -15.11 6.22 1.03
C HIS A 200 -15.43 7.53 1.77
N ILE A 201 -16.44 7.47 2.62
CA ILE A 201 -16.75 8.48 3.63
C ILE A 201 -16.77 7.72 4.95
N ASP A 202 -15.84 8.06 5.82
CA ASP A 202 -15.71 7.50 7.15
C ASP A 202 -16.79 8.07 8.09
N VAL A 203 -17.23 7.26 9.04
CA VAL A 203 -18.16 7.66 10.11
C VAL A 203 -17.35 7.79 11.39
N THR A 204 -16.82 8.98 11.62
CA THR A 204 -16.01 9.29 12.80
C THR A 204 -16.88 9.39 14.06
N ASP A 205 -18.11 9.90 13.94
CA ASP A 205 -19.15 9.81 14.96
C ASP A 205 -20.50 9.55 14.27
N GLY A 206 -21.22 8.52 14.70
CA GLY A 206 -22.52 8.16 14.13
C GLY A 206 -23.67 9.05 14.62
N GLY A 207 -23.43 9.88 15.63
CA GLY A 207 -24.46 10.69 16.29
C GLY A 207 -25.59 9.85 16.88
N THR A 208 -26.74 10.48 17.12
CA THR A 208 -27.94 9.82 17.69
C THR A 208 -29.22 10.41 17.14
N GLY A 209 -30.31 9.66 17.23
CA GLY A 209 -31.68 10.08 16.89
C GLY A 209 -31.98 10.07 15.39
N TYR A 210 -31.12 9.49 14.56
CA TYR A 210 -31.37 9.40 13.13
C TYR A 210 -32.45 8.37 12.82
N LYS A 211 -33.46 8.83 12.07
CA LYS A 211 -34.56 8.00 11.58
C LYS A 211 -34.10 7.11 10.43
N SER A 212 -34.61 5.89 10.38
CA SER A 212 -34.49 5.01 9.22
C SER A 212 -35.73 4.13 9.08
N ASN A 213 -35.95 3.59 7.88
CA ASN A 213 -36.92 2.53 7.64
C ASN A 213 -36.43 1.66 6.49
N VAL A 214 -36.56 0.35 6.64
CA VAL A 214 -36.09 -0.63 5.67
C VAL A 214 -37.22 -1.63 5.48
N GLY A 215 -37.53 -1.96 4.23
CA GLY A 215 -38.62 -2.87 3.91
C GLY A 215 -38.69 -3.16 2.42
N THR A 216 -39.73 -3.89 2.03
CA THR A 216 -40.09 -4.13 0.63
C THR A 216 -41.28 -3.23 0.30
N ALA A 217 -41.20 -2.44 -0.77
CA ALA A 217 -42.27 -1.52 -1.14
C ALA A 217 -43.55 -2.30 -1.47
N LEU A 218 -44.75 -1.71 -1.30
CA LEU A 218 -45.99 -2.37 -1.70
C LEU A 218 -46.31 -2.07 -3.17
N THR A 219 -46.20 -0.80 -3.56
CA THR A 219 -46.46 -0.28 -4.90
C THR A 219 -45.84 1.11 -5.05
N GLY A 220 -45.82 1.64 -6.26
CA GLY A 220 -45.36 2.99 -6.57
C GLY A 220 -46.09 3.56 -7.78
N THR A 221 -46.08 4.89 -7.87
CA THR A 221 -46.47 5.62 -9.09
C THR A 221 -45.23 6.27 -9.69
N ALA A 222 -45.38 7.13 -10.71
CA ALA A 222 -44.23 7.83 -11.29
C ALA A 222 -43.39 8.59 -10.25
N ASN A 223 -44.01 9.19 -9.23
CA ASN A 223 -43.34 9.99 -8.21
C ASN A 223 -43.69 9.61 -6.76
N THR A 224 -44.18 8.38 -6.53
CA THR A 224 -44.48 7.89 -5.18
C THR A 224 -44.01 6.47 -4.96
N ILE A 225 -43.84 6.12 -3.69
CA ILE A 225 -43.57 4.76 -3.21
C ILE A 225 -44.37 4.53 -1.93
N THR A 226 -45.06 3.39 -1.84
CA THR A 226 -45.76 2.96 -0.63
C THR A 226 -44.80 2.11 0.20
N LEU A 227 -44.44 2.62 1.38
CA LEU A 227 -43.47 2.03 2.28
C LEU A 227 -44.11 0.94 3.14
N ASP A 228 -43.38 -0.13 3.41
CA ASP A 228 -43.66 -1.06 4.51
C ASP A 228 -43.16 -0.42 5.81
N SER A 229 -43.97 0.50 6.34
CA SER A 229 -43.68 1.24 7.55
C SER A 229 -44.87 1.22 8.51
N THR A 230 -44.57 1.12 9.80
CA THR A 230 -45.55 1.29 10.87
C THR A 230 -45.78 2.76 11.24
N GLU A 231 -44.93 3.69 10.78
CA GLU A 231 -44.95 5.09 11.19
C GLU A 231 -46.15 5.85 10.62
N THR A 232 -47.02 6.36 11.50
CA THR A 232 -48.29 7.02 11.15
C THR A 232 -48.23 8.54 11.12
N THR A 233 -47.11 9.12 11.54
CA THR A 233 -46.95 10.57 11.63
C THR A 233 -46.77 11.16 10.23
N GLU A 234 -47.59 12.17 9.92
CA GLU A 234 -47.49 12.91 8.66
C GLU A 234 -46.10 13.54 8.53
N ASP A 235 -45.55 13.51 7.31
CA ASP A 235 -44.27 14.10 6.96
C ASP A 235 -43.06 13.58 7.77
N TYR A 236 -43.20 12.45 8.47
CA TYR A 236 -42.15 11.91 9.34
C TYR A 236 -40.81 11.67 8.62
N TYR A 237 -40.88 11.27 7.35
CA TYR A 237 -39.73 10.97 6.49
C TYR A 237 -39.33 12.11 5.53
N VAL A 238 -39.95 13.29 5.62
CA VAL A 238 -39.60 14.41 4.72
C VAL A 238 -38.13 14.82 4.91
N GLY A 239 -37.44 15.03 3.78
CA GLY A 239 -36.02 15.35 3.72
C GLY A 239 -35.08 14.13 3.79
N LEU A 240 -35.57 12.95 4.16
CA LEU A 240 -34.78 11.71 4.05
C LEU A 240 -34.71 11.26 2.58
N THR A 241 -33.75 10.40 2.28
CA THR A 241 -33.62 9.77 0.97
C THR A 241 -34.18 8.35 1.01
N VAL A 242 -34.84 7.95 -0.08
CA VAL A 242 -35.23 6.57 -0.35
C VAL A 242 -34.32 6.00 -1.44
N PHE A 243 -33.68 4.88 -1.16
CA PHE A 243 -32.86 4.14 -2.10
C PHE A 243 -33.42 2.74 -2.33
N ILE A 244 -33.53 2.32 -3.59
CA ILE A 244 -33.93 0.95 -3.94
C ILE A 244 -32.69 0.07 -4.02
N ARG A 245 -32.56 -0.86 -3.07
CA ARG A 245 -31.42 -1.77 -2.91
C ARG A 245 -31.45 -2.88 -3.93
N GLU A 246 -32.60 -3.52 -4.10
CA GLU A 246 -32.79 -4.65 -5.00
C GLU A 246 -34.19 -4.60 -5.65
N GLY A 247 -34.39 -5.39 -6.70
CA GLY A 247 -35.65 -5.49 -7.42
C GLY A 247 -35.93 -4.36 -8.40
N THR A 248 -37.22 -4.13 -8.71
CA THR A 248 -37.61 -3.13 -9.72
C THR A 248 -37.18 -1.74 -9.28
N GLY A 249 -36.44 -1.02 -10.13
CA GLY A 249 -35.93 0.31 -9.81
C GLY A 249 -34.68 0.34 -8.94
N ALA A 250 -33.99 -0.78 -8.75
CA ALA A 250 -32.71 -0.86 -8.06
C ALA A 250 -31.70 0.21 -8.51
N ASN A 251 -30.89 0.68 -7.57
CA ASN A 251 -29.88 1.75 -7.72
C ASN A 251 -30.43 3.17 -7.91
N GLN A 252 -31.76 3.37 -7.87
CA GLN A 252 -32.33 4.71 -7.84
C GLN A 252 -32.37 5.26 -6.41
N ILE A 253 -31.97 6.53 -6.25
CA ILE A 253 -32.15 7.32 -5.03
C ILE A 253 -33.04 8.53 -5.30
N ARG A 254 -33.89 8.88 -4.35
CA ARG A 254 -34.73 10.09 -4.39
C ARG A 254 -34.87 10.73 -3.01
N THR A 255 -35.16 12.02 -2.97
CA THR A 255 -35.48 12.73 -1.71
C THR A 255 -36.98 12.72 -1.47
N ILE A 256 -37.41 12.40 -0.25
CA ILE A 256 -38.83 12.42 0.13
C ILE A 256 -39.27 13.86 0.39
N THR A 257 -40.30 14.30 -0.33
CA THR A 257 -40.85 15.67 -0.26
C THR A 257 -42.16 15.76 0.52
N ALA A 258 -42.89 14.64 0.64
CA ALA A 258 -44.08 14.51 1.49
C ALA A 258 -44.26 13.05 1.93
N TYR A 259 -44.90 12.81 3.07
CA TYR A 259 -45.25 11.46 3.52
C TYR A 259 -46.64 11.41 4.17
N ASP A 260 -47.57 10.70 3.52
CA ASP A 260 -48.89 10.40 4.07
C ASP A 260 -48.75 9.26 5.09
N GLY A 261 -48.83 9.60 6.38
CA GLY A 261 -48.67 8.64 7.46
C GLY A 261 -49.81 7.64 7.59
N ALA A 262 -51.00 7.96 7.08
CA ALA A 262 -52.15 7.05 7.09
C ALA A 262 -52.04 6.00 5.98
N GLN A 263 -51.64 6.43 4.78
CA GLN A 263 -51.51 5.56 3.60
C GLN A 263 -50.12 4.95 3.43
N LYS A 264 -49.13 5.42 4.20
CA LYS A 264 -47.71 5.03 4.09
C LYS A 264 -47.08 5.40 2.75
N ILE A 265 -47.56 6.46 2.12
CA ILE A 265 -47.12 6.89 0.78
C ILE A 265 -46.09 8.00 0.93
N ALA A 266 -44.87 7.75 0.49
CA ALA A 266 -43.85 8.78 0.32
C ALA A 266 -43.92 9.34 -1.11
N THR A 267 -43.96 10.66 -1.24
CA THR A 267 -43.79 11.39 -2.50
C THR A 267 -42.33 11.81 -2.64
N VAL A 268 -41.78 11.68 -3.84
CA VAL A 268 -40.36 11.94 -4.12
C VAL A 268 -40.13 13.18 -4.99
N ASP A 269 -38.90 13.71 -4.95
CA ASP A 269 -38.45 14.94 -5.62
C ASP A 269 -38.36 14.86 -7.15
N SER A 270 -38.30 13.65 -7.71
CA SER A 270 -38.30 13.44 -9.16
C SER A 270 -38.85 12.06 -9.52
N ASP A 271 -39.43 11.95 -10.72
CA ASP A 271 -40.01 10.71 -11.21
C ASP A 271 -38.98 9.55 -11.20
N TRP A 272 -39.45 8.37 -10.87
CA TRP A 272 -38.70 7.13 -11.11
C TRP A 272 -38.49 6.94 -12.61
N THR A 273 -37.39 6.30 -12.97
CA THR A 273 -37.10 5.97 -14.37
C THR A 273 -38.27 5.17 -14.96
N SER A 274 -38.73 5.56 -16.15
CA SER A 274 -39.85 4.91 -16.82
C SER A 274 -39.63 3.40 -16.96
N GLY A 275 -40.62 2.60 -16.58
CA GLY A 275 -40.53 1.13 -16.55
C GLY A 275 -39.74 0.55 -15.36
N GLN A 276 -39.24 1.40 -14.46
CA GLN A 276 -38.48 1.05 -13.26
C GLN A 276 -39.08 1.70 -12.00
N VAL A 277 -40.41 1.80 -11.98
CA VAL A 277 -41.18 2.28 -10.82
C VAL A 277 -41.16 1.21 -9.72
N PRO A 278 -40.83 1.55 -8.46
CA PRO A 278 -40.82 0.60 -7.36
C PRO A 278 -42.15 -0.12 -7.17
N ASN A 279 -42.09 -1.40 -6.83
CA ASN A 279 -43.25 -2.27 -6.61
C ASN A 279 -42.98 -3.30 -5.51
N ASN A 280 -43.83 -4.32 -5.39
CA ASN A 280 -43.72 -5.41 -4.41
C ASN A 280 -42.49 -6.32 -4.52
N THR A 281 -41.58 -6.04 -5.45
CA THR A 281 -40.26 -6.68 -5.53
C THR A 281 -39.12 -5.75 -5.12
N SER A 282 -39.41 -4.48 -4.85
CA SER A 282 -38.42 -3.43 -4.62
C SER A 282 -38.07 -3.32 -3.14
N ASP A 283 -36.90 -3.83 -2.77
CA ASP A 283 -36.36 -3.65 -1.42
C ASP A 283 -35.76 -2.27 -1.28
N TYR A 284 -36.26 -1.47 -0.35
CA TYR A 284 -35.84 -0.09 -0.17
C TYR A 284 -35.19 0.14 1.19
N SER A 285 -34.49 1.27 1.30
CA SER A 285 -34.04 1.85 2.55
C SER A 285 -34.29 3.37 2.54
N VAL A 286 -35.02 3.85 3.54
CA VAL A 286 -35.20 5.27 3.85
C VAL A 286 -34.21 5.65 4.95
N THR A 287 -33.36 6.63 4.68
CA THR A 287 -32.25 7.02 5.56
C THR A 287 -31.95 8.52 5.46
N PRO A 288 -31.19 9.11 6.40
CA PRO A 288 -30.78 10.52 6.28
C PRO A 288 -30.09 10.83 4.95
N ALA A 289 -30.36 12.03 4.42
CA ALA A 289 -29.68 12.54 3.23
C ALA A 289 -28.21 12.86 3.55
N VAL A 290 -27.33 12.61 2.59
CA VAL A 290 -25.91 12.98 2.65
C VAL A 290 -25.62 13.93 1.50
N SER A 291 -25.08 15.10 1.78
CA SER A 291 -24.49 15.96 0.76
C SER A 291 -22.97 15.84 0.79
N VAL A 292 -22.39 15.97 -0.41
CA VAL A 292 -20.95 16.01 -0.61
C VAL A 292 -20.65 17.29 -1.37
N ALA A 293 -19.81 18.14 -0.80
CA ALA A 293 -19.39 19.39 -1.40
C ALA A 293 -17.88 19.40 -1.62
N THR A 294 -17.46 19.94 -2.77
CA THR A 294 -16.05 20.27 -3.00
C THR A 294 -15.71 21.57 -2.30
N THR A 295 -14.64 21.58 -1.51
CA THR A 295 -14.11 22.79 -0.86
C THR A 295 -12.75 23.20 -1.45
N GLY A 296 -12.33 22.52 -2.52
CA GLY A 296 -11.12 22.79 -3.28
C GLY A 296 -10.91 21.80 -4.42
N GLY A 297 -10.25 22.26 -5.49
CA GLY A 297 -9.98 21.47 -6.69
C GLY A 297 -11.14 21.47 -7.69
N THR A 298 -11.15 20.49 -8.59
CA THR A 298 -12.16 20.31 -9.66
C THR A 298 -13.13 19.16 -9.34
N GLY A 299 -13.27 18.85 -8.05
CA GLY A 299 -14.04 17.69 -7.55
C GLY A 299 -15.51 17.72 -7.94
N THR A 300 -15.98 16.68 -8.62
CA THR A 300 -17.39 16.54 -9.03
C THR A 300 -17.86 15.08 -9.05
N GLY A 301 -19.18 14.87 -9.05
CA GLY A 301 -19.81 13.58 -9.34
C GLY A 301 -19.91 12.59 -8.18
N ALA A 302 -19.40 12.93 -6.98
CA ALA A 302 -19.58 12.08 -5.81
C ALA A 302 -20.99 12.22 -5.25
N THR A 303 -21.68 11.10 -5.08
CA THR A 303 -22.96 11.02 -4.36
C THR A 303 -22.92 9.86 -3.39
N ALA A 304 -23.51 10.05 -2.21
CA ALA A 304 -23.45 9.08 -1.13
C ALA A 304 -24.81 8.96 -0.43
N ARG A 305 -24.94 7.91 0.37
CA ARG A 305 -26.09 7.69 1.24
C ARG A 305 -25.67 7.05 2.54
N VAL A 306 -26.41 7.31 3.59
CA VAL A 306 -26.38 6.44 4.76
C VAL A 306 -26.88 5.05 4.33
N SER A 307 -26.10 4.01 4.58
CA SER A 307 -26.46 2.63 4.22
C SER A 307 -26.83 1.78 5.44
N SER A 308 -26.46 2.22 6.64
CA SER A 308 -26.86 1.58 7.89
C SER A 308 -27.07 2.61 9.00
N VAL A 309 -28.20 2.48 9.68
CA VAL A 309 -28.54 3.18 10.93
C VAL A 309 -28.96 2.13 11.93
N ASP A 310 -28.35 2.16 13.11
CA ASP A 310 -28.72 1.32 14.24
C ASP A 310 -29.92 1.96 14.95
N ALA A 311 -31.12 1.69 14.43
CA ALA A 311 -32.37 2.24 14.94
C ALA A 311 -32.68 1.75 16.37
N ASP A 312 -32.30 0.52 16.70
CA ASP A 312 -32.56 -0.11 17.98
C ASP A 312 -31.67 0.48 19.09
N ASN A 313 -30.46 0.94 18.76
CA ASN A 313 -29.56 1.60 19.69
C ASN A 313 -29.55 3.13 19.55
N GLY A 314 -30.73 3.72 19.39
CA GLY A 314 -30.90 5.17 19.45
C GLY A 314 -30.58 5.91 18.15
N GLY A 315 -30.66 5.26 17.00
CA GLY A 315 -30.53 5.90 15.69
C GLY A 315 -29.12 6.37 15.39
N VAL A 316 -28.12 5.52 15.60
CA VAL A 316 -26.70 5.83 15.34
C VAL A 316 -26.37 5.46 13.90
N ILE A 317 -25.77 6.37 13.12
CA ILE A 317 -25.28 6.05 11.78
C ILE A 317 -24.07 5.12 11.90
N LYS A 318 -24.10 4.00 11.19
CA LYS A 318 -23.02 2.99 11.22
C LYS A 318 -22.21 2.93 9.93
N LYS A 319 -22.79 3.34 8.80
CA LYS A 319 -22.12 3.20 7.50
C LYS A 319 -22.65 4.20 6.48
N ILE A 320 -21.73 4.77 5.71
CA ILE A 320 -22.00 5.51 4.47
C ILE A 320 -21.61 4.64 3.29
N ALA A 321 -22.47 4.56 2.28
CA ALA A 321 -22.16 3.95 0.99
C ALA A 321 -22.10 5.02 -0.10
N MET A 322 -21.10 4.91 -0.97
CA MET A 322 -21.06 5.69 -2.20
C MET A 322 -22.08 5.13 -3.20
N ILE A 323 -22.76 6.02 -3.92
CA ILE A 323 -23.65 5.68 -5.04
C ILE A 323 -22.90 5.91 -6.34
N SER A 324 -22.27 7.08 -6.45
CA SER A 324 -21.33 7.41 -7.51
C SER A 324 -20.04 7.85 -6.87
N VAL A 325 -18.95 7.22 -7.29
CA VAL A 325 -17.61 7.68 -6.93
C VAL A 325 -17.31 8.90 -7.79
N GLY A 326 -17.01 10.02 -7.14
CA GLY A 326 -16.63 11.23 -7.86
C GLY A 326 -15.16 11.22 -8.25
N SER A 327 -14.69 12.30 -8.88
CA SER A 327 -13.29 12.47 -9.29
C SER A 327 -12.83 13.92 -9.16
N GLY A 328 -11.51 14.13 -9.14
CA GLY A 328 -10.90 15.47 -9.12
C GLY A 328 -10.97 16.21 -7.79
N TYR A 329 -11.37 15.55 -6.70
CA TYR A 329 -11.39 16.15 -5.38
C TYR A 329 -9.97 16.30 -4.86
N SER A 330 -9.64 17.49 -4.34
CA SER A 330 -8.45 17.69 -3.51
C SER A 330 -8.82 18.06 -2.07
N LYS A 331 -10.04 18.58 -1.87
CA LYS A 331 -10.70 18.76 -0.58
C LYS A 331 -12.20 18.55 -0.72
N ALA A 332 -12.80 17.86 0.22
CA ALA A 332 -14.24 17.62 0.25
C ALA A 332 -14.77 17.72 1.68
N THR A 333 -16.04 18.08 1.80
CA THR A 333 -16.81 17.96 3.04
C THR A 333 -18.06 17.13 2.75
N ALA A 334 -18.47 16.30 3.71
CA ALA A 334 -19.75 15.63 3.67
C ALA A 334 -20.54 15.94 4.94
N THR A 335 -21.85 16.11 4.80
CA THR A 335 -22.76 16.37 5.93
C THR A 335 -23.98 15.49 5.83
N VAL A 336 -24.55 15.18 7.01
CA VAL A 336 -25.86 14.54 7.11
C VAL A 336 -26.90 15.65 7.27
N ASP A 337 -27.75 15.83 6.26
CA ASP A 337 -28.58 17.04 6.14
C ASP A 337 -30.00 16.89 6.67
N ALA A 338 -30.41 15.67 7.04
CA ALA A 338 -31.77 15.35 7.46
C ALA A 338 -31.80 14.21 8.50
N GLY A 339 -32.99 13.66 8.78
CA GLY A 339 -33.13 12.45 9.60
C GLY A 339 -33.51 12.67 11.06
N GLY A 340 -33.64 13.92 11.53
CA GLY A 340 -34.06 14.26 12.89
C GLY A 340 -33.02 14.01 14.00
N GLY A 341 -31.88 13.38 13.66
CA GLY A 341 -30.77 13.14 14.58
C GLY A 341 -29.80 14.32 14.69
N THR A 342 -28.83 14.19 15.59
CA THR A 342 -27.77 15.18 15.82
C THR A 342 -26.43 14.50 16.09
N GLY A 343 -25.34 15.22 15.84
CA GLY A 343 -23.99 14.82 16.25
C GLY A 343 -23.25 13.88 15.29
N ALA A 344 -23.82 13.50 14.14
CA ALA A 344 -23.06 12.72 13.18
C ALA A 344 -21.91 13.55 12.58
N ILE A 345 -20.72 12.96 12.58
CA ILE A 345 -19.51 13.49 11.95
C ILE A 345 -19.05 12.44 10.94
N ILE A 346 -19.09 12.83 9.66
CA ILE A 346 -18.64 11.99 8.55
C ILE A 346 -17.53 12.69 7.78
N THR A 347 -16.52 11.94 7.37
CA THR A 347 -15.29 12.49 6.81
C THR A 347 -14.99 11.83 5.46
N PRO A 348 -15.05 12.58 4.34
CA PRO A 348 -14.63 12.06 3.04
C PRO A 348 -13.16 11.62 3.05
N LYS A 349 -12.88 10.43 2.53
CA LYS A 349 -11.52 9.96 2.25
C LYS A 349 -11.25 10.04 0.76
N ILE A 350 -10.24 10.82 0.39
CA ILE A 350 -9.91 11.13 -1.01
C ILE A 350 -8.67 10.33 -1.42
N SER A 351 -8.75 9.68 -2.58
CA SER A 351 -7.62 8.94 -3.14
C SER A 351 -6.41 9.86 -3.38
N PRO A 352 -5.18 9.33 -3.36
CA PRO A 352 -3.99 10.13 -3.65
C PRO A 352 -4.00 10.67 -5.09
N GLN A 353 -3.02 11.53 -5.40
CA GLN A 353 -2.84 12.00 -6.77
C GLN A 353 -2.61 10.82 -7.72
N GLY A 354 -3.45 10.72 -8.76
CA GLY A 354 -3.43 9.61 -9.72
C GLY A 354 -4.45 8.52 -9.39
N GLY A 355 -4.92 8.47 -8.15
CA GLY A 355 -5.88 7.47 -7.68
C GLY A 355 -5.21 6.30 -6.98
N HIS A 356 -6.00 5.51 -6.26
CA HIS A 356 -5.50 4.34 -5.54
C HIS A 356 -4.93 3.29 -6.49
N GLY A 357 -3.65 2.97 -6.33
CA GLY A 357 -2.94 1.98 -7.13
C GLY A 357 -2.23 2.56 -8.35
N SER A 358 -2.37 3.85 -8.64
CA SER A 358 -1.67 4.49 -9.77
C SER A 358 -0.14 4.48 -9.62
N ASN A 359 0.35 4.57 -8.39
CA ASN A 359 1.78 4.55 -8.09
C ASN A 359 2.04 3.85 -6.75
N PRO A 360 1.98 2.51 -6.72
CA PRO A 360 2.11 1.74 -5.47
C PRO A 360 3.44 2.03 -4.74
N VAL A 361 4.51 2.35 -5.46
CA VAL A 361 5.79 2.73 -4.83
C VAL A 361 5.64 4.00 -3.98
N ALA A 362 5.03 5.06 -4.53
CA ALA A 362 4.82 6.29 -3.77
C ALA A 362 3.75 6.12 -2.68
N GLU A 363 2.71 5.36 -2.99
CA GLU A 363 1.52 5.20 -2.16
C GLU A 363 1.69 4.30 -0.94
N LEU A 364 2.67 3.41 -0.94
CA LEU A 364 2.93 2.43 0.13
C LEU A 364 4.29 2.64 0.81
N GLY A 365 4.96 3.76 0.55
CA GLY A 365 6.22 4.09 1.23
C GLY A 365 7.47 3.42 0.68
N GLY A 366 7.58 3.24 -0.63
CA GLY A 366 8.73 2.65 -1.32
C GLY A 366 9.98 3.56 -1.34
N ALA A 367 10.37 4.11 -0.19
CA ALA A 367 11.60 4.89 0.00
C ALA A 367 12.83 4.01 0.29
N PHE A 368 12.64 2.71 0.46
CA PHE A 368 13.70 1.74 0.69
C PHE A 368 14.06 1.03 -0.60
N VAL A 369 15.34 0.75 -0.80
CA VAL A 369 15.85 -0.01 -1.95
C VAL A 369 16.53 -1.27 -1.45
N MET A 370 16.12 -2.42 -1.98
CA MET A 370 16.81 -3.68 -1.73
C MET A 370 17.65 -4.08 -2.93
N LEU A 371 18.91 -4.43 -2.67
CA LEU A 371 19.79 -5.12 -3.61
C LEU A 371 19.90 -6.59 -3.18
N ASN A 372 19.78 -7.51 -4.13
CA ASN A 372 19.98 -8.94 -3.91
C ASN A 372 21.11 -9.47 -4.80
N ALA A 373 22.23 -9.84 -4.17
CA ALA A 373 23.30 -10.58 -4.82
C ALA A 373 23.25 -12.04 -4.38
N ARG A 374 22.93 -12.92 -5.34
CA ARG A 374 22.96 -14.36 -5.13
C ARG A 374 24.33 -14.90 -5.49
N LEU A 375 25.03 -15.56 -4.59
CA LEU A 375 26.27 -16.29 -4.85
C LEU A 375 25.95 -17.78 -4.92
N ILE A 376 26.45 -18.49 -5.93
CA ILE A 376 26.19 -19.94 -6.11
C ILE A 376 27.51 -20.69 -6.22
N GLY A 377 27.72 -21.70 -5.37
CA GLY A 377 28.88 -22.60 -5.35
C GLY A 377 30.12 -22.12 -6.12
N TYR A 378 30.49 -22.86 -7.16
CA TYR A 378 31.47 -22.38 -8.16
C TYR A 378 30.76 -21.47 -9.17
N GLU A 379 30.73 -20.18 -8.87
CA GLU A 379 30.28 -19.18 -9.84
C GLU A 379 31.44 -18.87 -10.78
N GLY A 380 31.54 -19.68 -11.84
CA GLY A 380 32.70 -19.65 -12.74
C GLY A 380 33.98 -20.12 -12.03
N ALA A 381 35.11 -19.50 -12.38
CA ALA A 381 36.41 -19.76 -11.76
C ALA A 381 36.74 -18.78 -10.62
N ASP A 382 35.90 -17.75 -10.44
CA ASP A 382 36.30 -16.56 -9.67
C ASP A 382 35.98 -16.65 -8.19
N PHE A 383 34.90 -17.36 -7.86
CA PHE A 383 34.37 -17.47 -6.52
C PHE A 383 34.81 -18.78 -5.85
N PRO A 384 35.84 -18.76 -4.98
CA PRO A 384 36.32 -19.98 -4.33
C PRO A 384 35.29 -20.54 -3.33
N VAL A 385 35.36 -21.85 -3.11
CA VAL A 385 34.56 -22.58 -2.09
C VAL A 385 35.48 -23.35 -1.15
N GLY A 386 34.93 -23.94 -0.09
CA GLY A 386 35.70 -24.69 0.90
C GLY A 386 36.52 -23.75 1.81
N PRO A 387 37.70 -24.18 2.29
CA PRO A 387 38.51 -23.37 3.22
C PRO A 387 38.91 -22.00 2.68
N SER A 388 39.07 -21.87 1.35
CA SER A 388 39.40 -20.62 0.67
C SER A 388 38.17 -19.81 0.25
N GLY A 389 36.97 -20.36 0.41
CA GLY A 389 35.70 -19.70 0.07
C GLY A 389 34.98 -19.06 1.26
N GLN A 390 35.60 -19.08 2.44
CA GLN A 390 35.06 -18.39 3.61
C GLN A 390 35.26 -16.88 3.46
N PHE A 391 34.24 -16.09 3.77
CA PHE A 391 34.36 -14.63 3.78
C PHE A 391 33.70 -14.03 5.01
N ARG A 392 34.17 -12.83 5.37
CA ARG A 392 33.71 -12.06 6.55
C ARG A 392 33.40 -10.62 6.23
N LYS A 393 33.77 -10.14 5.05
CA LYS A 393 33.47 -8.79 4.58
C LYS A 393 32.58 -8.85 3.36
N VAL A 394 31.61 -7.93 3.34
CA VAL A 394 30.75 -7.64 2.19
C VAL A 394 30.84 -6.16 1.92
N HIS A 395 31.01 -5.80 0.66
CA HIS A 395 31.08 -4.41 0.23
C HIS A 395 30.29 -4.18 -1.04
N LEU A 396 29.88 -2.92 -1.26
CA LEU A 396 29.48 -2.46 -2.59
C LEU A 396 30.61 -1.59 -3.16
N LEU A 397 31.11 -2.01 -4.31
CA LEU A 397 32.21 -1.37 -5.02
C LEU A 397 31.69 -0.79 -6.34
N SER A 398 31.78 0.53 -6.49
CA SER A 398 31.29 1.26 -7.65
C SER A 398 32.41 1.58 -8.63
N ASN A 399 32.18 1.28 -9.91
CA ASN A 399 33.06 1.58 -11.04
C ASN A 399 34.53 1.14 -10.85
N PRO A 400 34.82 -0.11 -10.45
CA PRO A 400 36.19 -0.60 -10.42
C PRO A 400 36.76 -0.80 -11.83
N GLU A 401 38.08 -0.90 -11.93
CA GLU A 401 38.79 -1.19 -13.18
C GLU A 401 39.30 -2.64 -13.19
N ALA A 402 39.40 -3.22 -14.38
CA ALA A 402 40.02 -4.51 -14.63
C ALA A 402 40.84 -4.42 -15.93
N GLY A 403 42.16 -4.59 -15.84
CA GLY A 403 43.06 -4.44 -16.99
C GLY A 403 43.20 -2.99 -17.47
N GLY A 404 43.10 -2.01 -16.57
CA GLY A 404 43.23 -0.58 -16.84
C GLY A 404 42.02 0.03 -17.54
N SER A 405 40.84 -0.59 -17.41
CA SER A 405 39.57 -0.13 -17.99
C SER A 405 38.40 -0.50 -17.11
N LEU A 406 37.28 0.22 -17.21
CA LEU A 406 36.08 -0.04 -16.41
C LEU A 406 35.65 -1.52 -16.49
N ALA A 407 35.50 -2.15 -15.33
CA ALA A 407 35.11 -3.55 -15.22
C ALA A 407 33.68 -3.79 -15.75
N THR A 408 33.52 -4.78 -16.63
CA THR A 408 32.23 -5.07 -17.29
C THR A 408 31.78 -6.53 -17.23
N ALA A 409 32.65 -7.45 -16.81
CA ALA A 409 32.27 -8.85 -16.63
C ALA A 409 31.31 -9.03 -15.44
N THR A 410 30.65 -10.18 -15.38
CA THR A 410 29.68 -10.47 -14.32
C THR A 410 30.35 -10.85 -13.00
N THR A 411 31.54 -11.42 -13.07
CA THR A 411 32.37 -11.81 -11.93
C THR A 411 33.83 -11.44 -12.17
N TYR A 412 34.56 -11.25 -11.08
CA TYR A 412 36.00 -11.07 -11.06
C TYR A 412 36.57 -11.75 -9.82
N ASN A 413 37.73 -12.38 -9.94
CA ASN A 413 38.54 -12.75 -8.78
C ASN A 413 39.54 -11.66 -8.40
N ALA A 414 40.20 -11.86 -7.26
CA ALA A 414 41.19 -10.93 -6.72
C ALA A 414 42.35 -10.57 -7.67
N LEU A 415 42.70 -11.44 -8.63
CA LEU A 415 43.82 -11.24 -9.55
C LEU A 415 43.41 -10.52 -10.85
N GLU A 416 42.11 -10.47 -11.16
CA GLU A 416 41.59 -9.91 -12.41
C GLU A 416 41.16 -8.45 -12.27
N MET A 417 40.71 -8.05 -11.07
CA MET A 417 40.30 -6.67 -10.80
C MET A 417 41.50 -5.86 -10.30
N ASP A 418 41.65 -4.63 -10.81
CA ASP A 418 42.81 -3.80 -10.52
C ASP A 418 42.76 -3.31 -9.06
N ASP A 419 43.85 -3.51 -8.32
CA ASP A 419 43.94 -3.20 -6.90
C ASP A 419 43.72 -1.71 -6.62
N GLY A 420 42.94 -1.41 -5.57
CA GLY A 420 42.62 -0.04 -5.15
C GLY A 420 41.75 0.77 -6.11
N THR A 421 41.14 0.17 -7.13
CA THR A 421 40.28 0.86 -8.10
C THR A 421 38.80 0.76 -7.75
N GLY A 422 38.02 1.79 -8.13
CA GLY A 422 36.61 1.90 -7.77
C GLY A 422 36.39 2.55 -6.40
N GLN A 423 35.14 2.90 -6.11
CA GLN A 423 34.73 3.55 -4.87
C GLN A 423 33.93 2.59 -4.00
N MET A 424 34.39 2.40 -2.76
CA MET A 424 33.65 1.67 -1.73
C MET A 424 32.51 2.53 -1.21
N ILE A 425 31.28 2.10 -1.46
CA ILE A 425 30.06 2.84 -1.07
C ILE A 425 29.30 2.15 0.08
N TYR A 426 29.67 0.92 0.41
CA TYR A 426 29.11 0.16 1.53
C TYR A 426 30.15 -0.82 2.06
N THR A 427 30.19 -0.98 3.39
CA THR A 427 31.04 -1.96 4.08
C THR A 427 30.26 -2.59 5.21
N GLU A 428 30.34 -3.92 5.29
CA GLU A 428 29.77 -4.71 6.35
C GLU A 428 30.72 -5.82 6.77
N PHE A 429 30.86 -5.98 8.08
CA PHE A 429 31.57 -7.09 8.70
C PHE A 429 30.58 -8.10 9.25
N ARG A 430 30.87 -9.38 9.05
CA ARG A 430 30.00 -10.50 9.40
C ARG A 430 30.78 -11.61 10.10
N THR A 431 30.03 -12.51 10.74
CA THR A 431 30.49 -13.85 11.10
C THR A 431 30.91 -14.60 9.83
N PRO A 432 31.81 -15.61 9.92
CA PRO A 432 32.26 -16.35 8.74
C PRO A 432 31.09 -17.01 8.01
N ILE A 433 31.01 -16.75 6.70
CA ILE A 433 30.10 -17.44 5.80
C ILE A 433 30.89 -18.50 5.05
N ASN A 434 30.55 -19.77 5.27
CA ASN A 434 31.20 -20.90 4.65
C ASN A 434 30.51 -21.26 3.34
N ARG A 435 31.25 -21.17 2.22
CA ARG A 435 30.73 -21.54 0.90
C ARG A 435 31.11 -22.98 0.55
N ALA A 436 30.18 -23.72 -0.03
CA ALA A 436 30.36 -25.07 -0.54
C ALA A 436 29.97 -25.12 -2.03
N SER A 437 30.35 -26.19 -2.74
CA SER A 437 30.05 -26.30 -4.18
C SER A 437 28.56 -26.37 -4.50
N ASP A 438 27.75 -26.79 -3.53
CA ASP A 438 26.29 -26.93 -3.59
C ASP A 438 25.54 -25.87 -2.78
N SER A 439 26.26 -24.89 -2.22
CA SER A 439 25.63 -23.82 -1.43
C SER A 439 25.14 -22.66 -2.32
N THR A 440 24.11 -21.99 -1.82
CA THR A 440 23.58 -20.76 -2.41
C THR A 440 23.44 -19.74 -1.29
N GLU A 441 24.10 -18.60 -1.44
CA GLU A 441 24.05 -17.50 -0.49
C GLU A 441 23.34 -16.30 -1.12
N ASP A 442 22.22 -15.86 -0.53
CA ASP A 442 21.56 -14.62 -0.93
C ASP A 442 21.97 -13.50 0.03
N ILE A 443 22.76 -12.55 -0.47
CA ILE A 443 23.10 -11.32 0.27
C ILE A 443 22.10 -10.25 -0.14
N LYS A 444 21.25 -9.85 0.81
CA LYS A 444 20.26 -8.79 0.65
C LYS A 444 20.68 -7.57 1.46
N LEU A 445 20.77 -6.42 0.80
CA LEU A 445 21.11 -5.14 1.41
C LEU A 445 19.91 -4.21 1.23
N VAL A 446 19.40 -3.64 2.33
CA VAL A 446 18.33 -2.64 2.29
C VAL A 446 18.91 -1.30 2.66
N VAL A 447 18.66 -0.30 1.83
CA VAL A 447 19.10 1.08 2.03
C VAL A 447 17.87 1.97 2.14
N GLU A 448 17.86 2.83 3.16
CA GLU A 448 16.84 3.83 3.42
C GLU A 448 17.32 5.21 2.95
N PHE A 449 16.39 6.03 2.45
CA PHE A 449 16.63 7.39 1.96
C PHE A 449 15.70 8.42 2.60
#